data_AF-A0A9Q5N9Y6-F1
#
_entry.id   AF-A0A9Q5N9Y6-F1
#
_cell.length_a   1.000
_cell.length_b   1.000
_cell.length_c   1.000
_cell.angle_alpha   90.00
_cell.angle_beta   90.00
_cell.angle_gamma   90.00
#
_symmetry.space_group_name_H-M   'P 1'
#
loop_
_entity.id
_entity.type
_entity.pdbx_description
1 polymer ?
#
loop_
_entity_poly.entity_id
_entity_poly.type
_entity_poly.pdbx_seq_one_letter_code
_entity_poly.pdbx_strand_id
1 'polypeptide(L)'
;MRLPTIFALLPIILSAVARSPGEDDDFNGNGHGGNDDDDNSSGATPSTTSSASSSSGSSATLSTTSSASSSSSSSAASSGLTGQTGDSQCSDVMCVSAVVNGGTVSYILQSTSSSTLGWMAMGFGSQMANSPMVIMWTNSDGSVTLSQRIASGHVEPSVDSSPSRVATLLSNITSTSGATPEFAYSVPANSDTTQSVIWAFSSTNPGDSSTSASLQEHDSFGTFSLDLTKTLSSGSSSTDPASSSGSSTVPLLGFQKLVIAHAVLLGVAFLILLPAGALLARWLRTFSPHWFIGHWIIQFYLAGALIVVGVALGIAAVSNAGAQHLNDDHKRWGIAIFVLYFVQCALGGIIHFIKPAPRRNDTRTRPPQNYAHAVIGLLVIGLSFYQVRTGYKGEWESMGRGPAPKGVNEAWIAWVVVLPILYAAGLALLPRQYRQERDAQTGHGVPLGLMTAHSPLTRTVQVGEPVAGMRDVDGFSPIDDKRNDGVSSHGHGDPYADDVGLTTSGRRDRRNNSGGHSVSISSRHL
;
A
#
# COMPACT_ATOMS: atom_id res chain seq x y z
N MET A 1 10.94 31.03 4.03
CA MET A 1 11.82 30.07 3.33
C MET A 1 11.59 30.19 1.83
N ARG A 2 12.64 30.40 1.01
CA ARG A 2 12.49 30.64 -0.44
C ARG A 2 12.35 29.30 -1.20
N LEU A 3 11.51 29.32 -2.24
CA LEU A 3 11.15 28.25 -3.19
C LEU A 3 12.25 27.25 -3.62
N PRO A 4 13.54 27.61 -3.81
CA PRO A 4 14.53 26.66 -4.35
C PRO A 4 14.93 25.51 -3.40
N THR A 5 14.59 25.58 -2.10
CA THR A 5 14.92 24.48 -1.15
C THR A 5 13.93 23.31 -1.21
N ILE A 6 12.71 23.54 -1.71
CA ILE A 6 11.64 22.52 -1.75
C ILE A 6 11.84 21.52 -2.90
N PHE A 7 12.42 21.96 -4.03
CA PHE A 7 12.74 21.08 -5.16
C PHE A 7 14.08 20.35 -5.03
N ALA A 8 14.96 20.79 -4.14
CA ALA A 8 16.26 20.14 -3.91
C ALA A 8 16.16 18.82 -3.11
N LEU A 9 15.08 18.61 -2.36
CA LEU A 9 14.88 17.41 -1.52
C LEU A 9 14.15 16.26 -2.25
N LEU A 10 13.42 16.56 -3.33
CA LEU A 10 12.71 15.56 -4.12
C LEU A 10 13.63 14.49 -4.76
N PRO A 11 14.80 14.84 -5.35
CA PRO A 11 15.70 13.83 -5.91
C PRO A 11 16.45 13.03 -4.85
N ILE A 12 16.68 13.59 -3.65
CA ILE A 12 17.36 12.88 -2.55
C ILE A 12 16.48 11.76 -1.99
N ILE A 13 15.17 12.00 -1.90
CA ILE A 13 14.18 11.01 -1.49
C ILE A 13 14.01 9.92 -2.57
N LEU A 14 14.09 10.29 -3.85
CA LEU A 14 14.01 9.33 -4.96
C LEU A 14 15.28 8.46 -5.10
N SER A 15 16.47 9.02 -4.84
CA SER A 15 17.74 8.28 -4.88
C SER A 15 17.93 7.32 -3.70
N ALA A 16 17.28 7.56 -2.55
CA ALA A 16 17.32 6.65 -1.41
C ALA A 16 16.49 5.36 -1.64
N VAL A 17 15.51 5.39 -2.55
CA VAL A 17 14.67 4.23 -2.92
C VAL A 17 15.33 3.36 -3.99
N ALA A 18 16.31 3.88 -4.74
CA ALA A 18 16.94 3.20 -5.87
C ALA A 18 18.20 2.38 -5.50
N ARG A 19 18.57 2.26 -4.22
CA ARG A 19 19.79 1.54 -3.81
C ARG A 19 19.46 0.23 -3.08
N SER A 20 19.25 -0.84 -3.84
CA SER A 20 19.47 -2.20 -3.35
C SER A 20 20.96 -2.54 -3.49
N PRO A 21 21.60 -3.19 -2.50
CA PRO A 21 22.98 -3.64 -2.60
C PRO A 21 23.05 -5.05 -3.20
N GLY A 22 23.96 -5.25 -4.15
CA GLY A 22 24.54 -6.56 -4.46
C GLY A 22 24.35 -7.04 -5.89
N GLU A 23 25.23 -6.60 -6.78
CA GLU A 23 25.67 -7.38 -7.94
C GLU A 23 27.14 -7.02 -8.13
N ASP A 24 28.02 -7.92 -7.68
CA ASP A 24 29.45 -7.88 -7.99
C ASP A 24 29.61 -8.51 -9.38
N ASP A 25 30.06 -7.68 -10.32
CA ASP A 25 30.57 -8.08 -11.62
C ASP A 25 31.88 -8.85 -11.45
N ASP A 26 32.02 -10.02 -12.11
CA ASP A 26 33.22 -10.29 -12.90
C ASP A 26 33.09 -11.51 -13.84
N PHE A 27 33.32 -11.19 -15.12
CA PHE A 27 34.13 -11.90 -16.12
C PHE A 27 33.58 -13.11 -16.93
N ASN A 28 33.13 -12.74 -18.15
CA ASN A 28 33.71 -13.14 -19.46
C ASN A 28 33.28 -14.47 -20.12
N GLY A 29 32.71 -14.32 -21.33
CA GLY A 29 33.37 -14.87 -22.52
C GLY A 29 32.53 -15.76 -23.44
N ASN A 30 32.40 -15.29 -24.68
CA ASN A 30 32.10 -15.99 -25.94
C ASN A 30 30.65 -16.33 -26.28
N GLY A 31 30.21 -15.69 -27.37
CA GLY A 31 28.94 -15.96 -28.03
C GLY A 31 28.99 -17.01 -29.13
N HIS A 32 27.91 -17.08 -29.90
CA HIS A 32 27.86 -17.49 -31.30
C HIS A 32 26.43 -17.30 -31.83
N GLY A 33 26.35 -16.83 -33.08
CA GLY A 33 25.47 -17.39 -34.11
C GLY A 33 23.99 -17.03 -34.03
N GLY A 34 23.57 -16.14 -34.93
CA GLY A 34 22.16 -15.91 -35.24
C GLY A 34 21.46 -17.13 -35.86
N ASN A 35 20.16 -16.99 -36.01
CA ASN A 35 19.47 -17.21 -37.27
C ASN A 35 18.10 -16.51 -37.19
N ASP A 36 17.94 -15.57 -38.11
CA ASP A 36 16.66 -15.11 -38.61
C ASP A 36 15.95 -16.31 -39.26
N ASP A 37 14.62 -16.39 -39.11
CA ASP A 37 13.74 -16.92 -40.15
C ASP A 37 12.34 -16.34 -39.93
N ASP A 38 11.91 -15.64 -40.98
CA ASP A 38 10.66 -14.93 -41.15
C ASP A 38 9.46 -15.85 -41.48
N ASP A 39 8.27 -15.25 -41.42
CA ASP A 39 7.08 -15.52 -42.23
C ASP A 39 6.32 -16.85 -42.06
N ASN A 40 5.05 -16.77 -41.62
CA ASN A 40 3.95 -16.43 -42.53
C ASN A 40 2.58 -16.70 -41.88
N SER A 41 1.66 -15.79 -42.21
CA SER A 41 0.23 -15.81 -41.94
C SER A 41 -0.50 -16.98 -42.60
N SER A 42 -1.58 -17.45 -41.98
CA SER A 42 -2.90 -17.56 -42.65
C SER A 42 -3.98 -18.03 -41.67
N GLY A 43 -5.04 -17.24 -41.57
CA GLY A 43 -6.25 -17.60 -40.85
C GLY A 43 -7.18 -18.50 -41.67
N ALA A 44 -8.06 -19.20 -40.96
CA ALA A 44 -9.38 -19.59 -41.44
C ALA A 44 -10.24 -20.08 -40.26
N THR A 45 -11.19 -19.24 -39.86
CA THR A 45 -12.45 -19.66 -39.23
C THR A 45 -13.23 -20.59 -40.16
N PRO A 46 -14.10 -21.46 -39.63
CA PRO A 46 -15.51 -21.15 -39.83
C PRO A 46 -16.39 -21.37 -38.60
N SER A 47 -17.37 -20.49 -38.47
CA SER A 47 -18.57 -20.62 -37.65
C SER A 47 -19.67 -21.37 -38.41
N THR A 48 -20.53 -22.10 -37.69
CA THR A 48 -21.98 -22.32 -37.94
C THR A 48 -22.52 -23.27 -36.84
N THR A 49 -23.20 -22.74 -35.82
CA THR A 49 -24.67 -22.71 -35.59
C THR A 49 -25.39 -24.05 -35.43
N SER A 50 -26.07 -24.18 -34.27
CA SER A 50 -27.50 -24.56 -34.08
C SER A 50 -27.78 -25.52 -32.90
N SER A 51 -28.17 -24.92 -31.77
CA SER A 51 -29.43 -25.15 -31.02
C SER A 51 -30.08 -26.55 -30.98
N ALA A 52 -30.27 -27.11 -29.77
CA ALA A 52 -31.56 -27.09 -29.02
C ALA A 52 -31.82 -28.35 -28.14
N SER A 53 -32.45 -28.08 -26.99
CA SER A 53 -33.50 -28.84 -26.29
C SER A 53 -33.19 -30.11 -25.45
N SER A 54 -33.22 -29.89 -24.12
CA SER A 54 -34.11 -30.51 -23.11
C SER A 54 -34.38 -32.02 -23.10
N SER A 55 -34.16 -32.64 -21.94
CA SER A 55 -35.24 -33.41 -21.28
C SER A 55 -35.01 -33.57 -19.76
N SER A 56 -36.06 -33.23 -19.04
CA SER A 56 -36.35 -33.51 -17.64
C SER A 56 -36.87 -34.94 -17.46
N GLY A 57 -36.48 -35.62 -16.38
CA GLY A 57 -37.06 -36.90 -15.97
C GLY A 57 -37.12 -36.99 -14.44
N SER A 58 -38.34 -36.95 -13.91
CA SER A 58 -38.68 -36.95 -12.49
C SER A 58 -38.84 -38.37 -11.91
N SER A 59 -38.51 -38.48 -10.62
CA SER A 59 -39.16 -39.30 -9.57
C SER A 59 -39.17 -40.84 -9.65
N ALA A 60 -38.63 -41.47 -8.60
CA ALA A 60 -39.29 -42.58 -7.92
C ALA A 60 -38.81 -42.70 -6.46
N THR A 61 -39.74 -42.45 -5.54
CA THR A 61 -39.69 -42.84 -4.13
C THR A 61 -39.87 -44.35 -3.99
N LEU A 62 -39.04 -45.02 -3.19
CA LEU A 62 -39.41 -46.28 -2.54
C LEU A 62 -38.76 -46.38 -1.15
N SER A 63 -39.61 -46.40 -0.13
CA SER A 63 -39.29 -46.72 1.25
C SER A 63 -39.48 -48.22 1.50
N THR A 64 -38.49 -48.93 2.03
CA THR A 64 -38.71 -49.97 3.07
C THR A 64 -37.41 -50.53 3.68
N THR A 65 -37.53 -50.80 4.99
CA THR A 65 -36.85 -51.82 5.80
C THR A 65 -35.37 -51.69 6.15
N SER A 66 -35.18 -51.38 7.42
CA SER A 66 -34.06 -51.71 8.29
C SER A 66 -33.62 -53.18 8.22
N SER A 67 -32.32 -53.40 8.04
CA SER A 67 -31.63 -54.61 8.51
C SER A 67 -30.18 -54.24 8.84
N ALA A 68 -29.81 -54.50 10.08
CA ALA A 68 -28.45 -54.38 10.58
C ALA A 68 -27.55 -55.43 9.91
N SER A 69 -26.38 -55.00 9.44
CA SER A 69 -25.32 -55.90 9.02
C SER A 69 -23.97 -55.22 9.24
N SER A 70 -23.31 -55.69 10.31
CA SER A 70 -21.89 -55.65 10.62
C SER A 70 -20.97 -55.05 9.54
N SER A 71 -20.49 -53.83 9.77
CA SER A 71 -19.31 -53.30 9.11
C SER A 71 -18.07 -53.95 9.70
N SER A 72 -17.59 -54.99 9.02
CA SER A 72 -16.24 -55.52 9.19
C SER A 72 -15.24 -54.40 8.90
N SER A 73 -14.66 -53.86 9.96
CA SER A 73 -13.48 -53.00 9.92
C SER A 73 -12.33 -53.78 9.27
N SER A 74 -12.05 -53.50 7.99
CA SER A 74 -10.83 -53.91 7.34
C SER A 74 -9.68 -53.05 7.86
N SER A 75 -9.16 -53.44 9.02
CA SER A 75 -7.85 -53.04 9.52
C SER A 75 -6.78 -53.57 8.59
N ALA A 76 -6.23 -52.70 7.73
CA ALA A 76 -5.06 -52.99 6.92
C ALA A 76 -3.91 -52.04 7.31
N ALA A 77 -2.86 -52.65 7.88
CA ALA A 77 -1.48 -52.16 8.05
C ALA A 77 -1.21 -50.98 9.00
N SER A 78 -1.28 -51.23 10.31
CA SER A 78 -0.58 -50.43 11.36
C SER A 78 0.65 -51.15 11.93
N SER A 79 1.27 -52.04 11.16
CA SER A 79 2.42 -52.84 11.61
C SER A 79 3.72 -52.24 11.05
N GLY A 80 4.27 -51.21 11.72
CA GLY A 80 5.59 -50.69 11.33
C GLY A 80 6.10 -49.39 11.96
N LEU A 81 5.30 -48.64 12.74
CA LEU A 81 5.69 -47.29 13.20
C LEU A 81 6.43 -47.24 14.55
N THR A 82 6.71 -48.37 15.20
CA THR A 82 7.46 -48.36 16.46
C THR A 82 8.91 -47.91 16.23
N GLY A 83 9.25 -46.71 16.72
CA GLY A 83 10.60 -46.14 16.64
C GLY A 83 10.84 -45.15 15.50
N GLN A 84 9.80 -44.78 14.74
CA GLN A 84 9.89 -43.71 13.74
C GLN A 84 9.58 -42.35 14.38
N THR A 85 10.20 -41.29 13.87
CA THR A 85 9.95 -39.91 14.31
C THR A 85 9.29 -39.10 13.20
N GLY A 86 8.63 -38.00 13.54
CA GLY A 86 7.89 -37.21 12.57
C GLY A 86 6.79 -36.36 13.20
N ASP A 87 6.17 -35.52 12.38
CA ASP A 87 5.11 -34.60 12.79
C ASP A 87 4.03 -34.52 11.73
N SER A 88 2.85 -34.02 12.12
CA SER A 88 1.77 -33.73 11.19
C SER A 88 1.16 -32.37 11.53
N GLN A 89 0.92 -31.57 10.50
CA GLN A 89 0.27 -30.26 10.59
C GLN A 89 -0.85 -30.17 9.55
N CYS A 90 -1.97 -29.55 9.92
CA CYS A 90 -3.16 -29.49 9.08
C CYS A 90 -3.67 -28.06 8.93
N SER A 91 -4.23 -27.79 7.76
CA SER A 91 -5.11 -26.64 7.48
C SER A 91 -6.53 -27.15 7.24
N ASP A 92 -7.44 -26.23 6.91
CA ASP A 92 -8.83 -26.58 6.58
C ASP A 92 -8.96 -27.41 5.29
N VAL A 93 -7.95 -27.39 4.40
CA VAL A 93 -8.00 -28.03 3.06
C VAL A 93 -7.03 -29.19 2.89
N MET A 94 -5.92 -29.23 3.63
CA MET A 94 -4.96 -30.32 3.55
C MET A 94 -4.13 -30.49 4.83
N CYS A 95 -3.66 -31.71 5.04
CA CYS A 95 -2.65 -32.05 6.03
C CYS A 95 -1.32 -32.41 5.36
N VAL A 96 -0.23 -32.08 6.05
CA VAL A 96 1.12 -32.46 5.70
C VAL A 96 1.71 -33.26 6.85
N SER A 97 2.02 -34.52 6.58
CA SER A 97 2.70 -35.41 7.53
C SER A 97 4.11 -35.73 7.06
N ALA A 98 5.06 -35.77 7.99
CA ALA A 98 6.43 -36.19 7.76
C ALA A 98 6.75 -37.40 8.64
N VAL A 99 7.37 -38.42 8.06
CA VAL A 99 7.82 -39.63 8.75
C VAL A 99 9.27 -39.89 8.41
N VAL A 100 10.14 -39.84 9.42
CA VAL A 100 11.57 -40.11 9.30
C VAL A 100 11.81 -41.61 9.42
N ASN A 101 12.44 -42.17 8.38
CA ASN A 101 12.82 -43.56 8.33
C ASN A 101 14.27 -43.68 7.85
N GLY A 102 15.18 -43.78 8.81
CA GLY A 102 16.62 -43.87 8.56
C GLY A 102 17.13 -42.70 7.71
N GLY A 103 17.63 -43.01 6.51
CA GLY A 103 18.18 -42.03 5.57
C GLY A 103 17.16 -41.28 4.72
N THR A 104 15.85 -41.44 4.96
CA THR A 104 14.79 -40.79 4.17
C THR A 104 13.71 -40.18 5.06
N VAL A 105 13.05 -39.15 4.53
CA VAL A 105 11.81 -38.59 5.09
C VAL A 105 10.70 -38.81 4.09
N SER A 106 9.65 -39.50 4.51
CA SER A 106 8.43 -39.69 3.73
C SER A 106 7.46 -38.57 4.08
N TYR A 107 6.90 -37.93 3.06
CA TYR A 107 5.89 -36.89 3.19
C TYR A 107 4.57 -37.37 2.62
N ILE A 108 3.48 -37.10 3.34
CA ILE A 108 2.11 -37.44 2.95
C ILE A 108 1.31 -36.14 2.91
N LEU A 109 0.79 -35.82 1.73
CA LEU A 109 -0.12 -34.70 1.48
C LEU A 109 -1.54 -35.27 1.41
N GLN A 110 -2.37 -34.94 2.38
CA GLN A 110 -3.73 -35.48 2.49
C GLN A 110 -4.75 -34.37 2.36
N SER A 111 -5.73 -34.51 1.46
CA SER A 111 -6.89 -33.61 1.44
C SER A 111 -7.76 -33.85 2.68
N THR A 112 -8.24 -32.79 3.31
CA THR A 112 -9.12 -32.85 4.50
C THR A 112 -10.61 -32.86 4.17
N SER A 113 -10.98 -32.64 2.90
CA SER A 113 -12.38 -32.53 2.49
C SER A 113 -12.66 -33.16 1.13
N SER A 114 -13.95 -33.34 0.81
CA SER A 114 -14.41 -33.77 -0.51
C SER A 114 -14.27 -32.68 -1.59
N SER A 115 -13.45 -31.66 -1.37
CA SER A 115 -13.07 -30.72 -2.42
C SER A 115 -12.53 -31.53 -3.61
N THR A 116 -12.96 -31.17 -4.82
CA THR A 116 -12.41 -31.77 -6.04
C THR A 116 -10.91 -31.50 -6.05
N LEU A 117 -10.09 -32.51 -5.75
CA LEU A 117 -8.65 -32.37 -5.71
C LEU A 117 -8.12 -32.21 -7.14
N GLY A 118 -7.50 -31.06 -7.42
CA GLY A 118 -6.74 -30.82 -8.63
C GLY A 118 -5.30 -31.25 -8.45
N TRP A 119 -4.58 -30.53 -7.59
CA TRP A 119 -3.19 -30.81 -7.21
C TRP A 119 -2.89 -30.35 -5.78
N MET A 120 -1.89 -30.98 -5.15
CA MET A 120 -1.30 -30.55 -3.87
C MET A 120 0.20 -30.39 -4.01
N ALA A 121 0.76 -29.45 -3.26
CA ALA A 121 2.20 -29.22 -3.24
C ALA A 121 2.74 -29.01 -1.83
N MET A 122 4.01 -29.36 -1.67
CA MET A 122 4.84 -28.96 -0.54
C MET A 122 6.13 -28.35 -1.07
N GLY A 123 6.49 -27.16 -0.58
CA GLY A 123 7.80 -26.57 -0.76
C GLY A 123 8.66 -26.63 0.50
N PHE A 124 9.96 -26.84 0.33
CA PHE A 124 10.95 -26.84 1.40
C PHE A 124 11.46 -25.42 1.65
N GLY A 125 10.92 -24.76 2.67
CA GLY A 125 11.25 -23.38 2.97
C GLY A 125 10.12 -22.67 3.71
N SER A 126 10.27 -21.36 3.89
CA SER A 126 9.27 -20.53 4.56
C SER A 126 8.49 -19.62 3.60
N GLN A 127 8.89 -19.52 2.32
CA GLN A 127 8.25 -18.68 1.31
C GLN A 127 8.37 -19.33 -0.08
N MET A 128 7.54 -18.93 -1.04
CA MET A 128 7.54 -19.54 -2.40
C MET A 128 8.85 -19.30 -3.15
N ALA A 129 9.34 -18.06 -3.14
CA ALA A 129 10.56 -17.68 -3.83
C ALA A 129 11.78 -18.45 -3.29
N ASN A 130 12.54 -19.05 -4.20
CA ASN A 130 13.74 -19.86 -3.97
C ASN A 130 13.51 -21.14 -3.16
N SER A 131 12.27 -21.65 -3.09
CA SER A 131 11.97 -22.92 -2.43
C SER A 131 11.83 -24.06 -3.44
N PRO A 132 12.63 -25.15 -3.32
CA PRO A 132 12.35 -26.40 -4.01
C PRO A 132 11.02 -26.97 -3.53
N MET A 133 10.23 -27.55 -4.43
CA MET A 133 8.91 -28.07 -4.11
C MET A 133 8.57 -29.32 -4.88
N VAL A 134 7.70 -30.13 -4.29
CA VAL A 134 7.11 -31.32 -4.90
C VAL A 134 5.63 -31.04 -5.09
N ILE A 135 5.19 -31.12 -6.34
CA ILE A 135 3.80 -30.87 -6.76
C ILE A 135 3.27 -32.18 -7.34
N MET A 136 2.08 -32.59 -6.89
CA MET A 136 1.51 -33.88 -7.26
C MET A 136 0.05 -33.75 -7.67
N TRP A 137 -0.34 -34.49 -8.70
CA TRP A 137 -1.71 -34.57 -9.19
C TRP A 137 -1.99 -35.93 -9.83
N THR A 138 -3.28 -36.25 -9.95
CA THR A 138 -3.74 -37.48 -10.60
C THR A 138 -4.01 -37.21 -12.09
N ASN A 139 -3.65 -38.16 -12.94
CA ASN A 139 -3.88 -38.11 -14.38
C ASN A 139 -5.20 -38.80 -14.77
N SER A 140 -5.64 -38.60 -16.02
CA SER A 140 -6.88 -39.20 -16.53
C SER A 140 -6.88 -40.73 -16.55
N ASP A 141 -5.71 -41.36 -16.60
CA ASP A 141 -5.52 -42.81 -16.53
C ASP A 141 -5.41 -43.36 -15.09
N GLY A 142 -5.52 -42.48 -14.09
CA GLY A 142 -5.39 -42.81 -12.67
C GLY A 142 -3.95 -42.88 -12.16
N SER A 143 -2.95 -42.70 -13.02
CA SER A 143 -1.55 -42.53 -12.59
C SER A 143 -1.36 -41.20 -11.86
N VAL A 144 -0.25 -41.06 -11.12
CA VAL A 144 0.09 -39.84 -10.40
C VAL A 144 1.34 -39.23 -10.99
N THR A 145 1.27 -37.95 -11.34
CA THR A 145 2.46 -37.18 -11.70
C THR A 145 3.07 -36.59 -10.44
N LEU A 146 4.36 -36.84 -10.24
CA LEU A 146 5.21 -36.16 -9.26
C LEU A 146 6.13 -35.21 -10.03
N SER A 147 5.98 -33.92 -9.78
CA SER A 147 6.81 -32.87 -10.38
C SER A 147 7.66 -32.18 -9.31
N GLN A 148 8.98 -32.24 -9.45
CA GLN A 148 9.90 -31.42 -8.65
C GLN A 148 10.14 -30.10 -9.37
N ARG A 149 9.84 -29.01 -8.68
CA ARG A 149 9.94 -27.64 -9.22
C ARG A 149 10.66 -26.72 -8.27
N ILE A 150 11.06 -25.56 -8.77
CA ILE A 150 11.55 -24.43 -7.97
C ILE A 150 10.92 -23.15 -8.51
N ALA A 151 10.57 -22.23 -7.61
CA ALA A 151 10.07 -20.92 -7.99
C ALA A 151 11.14 -19.87 -7.75
N SER A 152 11.35 -18.95 -8.69
CA SER A 152 12.20 -17.76 -8.49
C SER A 152 11.50 -16.66 -7.67
N GLY A 153 10.20 -16.81 -7.43
CA GLY A 153 9.32 -15.75 -6.98
C GLY A 153 7.93 -16.23 -6.60
N HIS A 154 6.97 -15.30 -6.53
CA HIS A 154 5.53 -15.64 -6.52
C HIS A 154 5.04 -15.73 -7.97
N VAL A 155 5.56 -16.72 -8.69
CA VAL A 155 5.27 -17.03 -10.09
C VAL A 155 5.15 -18.55 -10.24
N GLU A 156 4.58 -19.01 -11.35
CA GLU A 156 4.49 -20.45 -11.61
C GLU A 156 5.89 -21.10 -11.50
N PRO A 157 6.08 -22.11 -10.63
CA PRO A 157 7.35 -22.79 -10.48
C PRO A 157 7.74 -23.54 -11.77
N SER A 158 9.01 -23.50 -12.13
CA SER A 158 9.59 -24.26 -13.24
C SER A 158 10.16 -25.59 -12.74
N VAL A 159 10.18 -26.62 -13.59
CA VAL A 159 10.80 -27.91 -13.27
C VAL A 159 12.27 -27.72 -12.88
N ASP A 160 12.66 -28.32 -11.75
CA ASP A 160 14.06 -28.35 -11.33
C ASP A 160 14.73 -29.56 -11.98
N SER A 161 15.67 -29.31 -12.89
CA SER A 161 16.39 -30.37 -13.60
C SER A 161 17.42 -31.10 -12.73
N SER A 162 17.83 -30.50 -11.61
CA SER A 162 18.92 -31.00 -10.77
C SER A 162 18.64 -30.77 -9.27
N PRO A 163 17.55 -31.34 -8.73
CA PRO A 163 17.17 -31.12 -7.34
C PRO A 163 18.22 -31.70 -6.38
N SER A 164 18.60 -30.93 -5.37
CA SER A 164 19.56 -31.35 -4.33
C SER A 164 19.09 -32.58 -3.54
N ARG A 165 17.76 -32.73 -3.40
CA ARG A 165 17.08 -33.88 -2.79
C ARG A 165 16.05 -34.40 -3.79
N VAL A 166 16.35 -35.51 -4.45
CA VAL A 166 15.43 -36.15 -5.40
C VAL A 166 14.23 -36.72 -4.65
N ALA A 167 13.02 -36.40 -5.10
CA ALA A 167 11.78 -36.91 -4.57
C ALA A 167 11.33 -38.15 -5.36
N THR A 168 10.94 -39.19 -4.63
CA THR A 168 10.50 -40.47 -5.19
C THR A 168 9.06 -40.71 -4.81
N LEU A 169 8.20 -40.98 -5.80
CA LEU A 169 6.79 -41.30 -5.58
C LEU A 169 6.65 -42.60 -4.76
N LEU A 170 5.83 -42.57 -3.72
CA LEU A 170 5.48 -43.74 -2.90
C LEU A 170 4.09 -44.23 -3.29
N SER A 171 4.01 -44.97 -4.39
CA SER A 171 2.72 -45.45 -4.95
C SER A 171 1.96 -46.40 -4.02
N ASN A 172 2.66 -47.08 -3.09
CA ASN A 172 2.05 -48.04 -2.17
C ASN A 172 1.22 -47.39 -1.05
N ILE A 173 1.42 -46.10 -0.79
CA ILE A 173 0.70 -45.32 0.23
C ILE A 173 0.05 -44.06 -0.37
N THR A 174 0.04 -43.93 -1.70
CA THR A 174 -0.70 -42.90 -2.41
C THR A 174 -2.11 -43.42 -2.70
N SER A 175 -3.14 -42.64 -2.32
CA SER A 175 -4.55 -42.93 -2.61
C SER A 175 -5.18 -41.79 -3.38
N THR A 176 -5.47 -41.98 -4.66
CA THR A 176 -6.08 -40.95 -5.53
C THR A 176 -7.61 -40.93 -5.45
N SER A 177 -8.21 -41.81 -4.65
CA SER A 177 -9.64 -42.01 -4.55
C SER A 177 -10.11 -41.98 -3.09
N GLY A 178 -11.41 -41.77 -2.89
CA GLY A 178 -12.02 -41.63 -1.56
C GLY A 178 -12.31 -40.19 -1.17
N ALA A 179 -12.81 -40.00 0.05
CA ALA A 179 -13.20 -38.68 0.56
C ALA A 179 -12.01 -37.77 0.91
N THR A 180 -10.84 -38.36 1.15
CA THR A 180 -9.60 -37.70 1.58
C THR A 180 -8.42 -38.28 0.81
N PRO A 181 -8.26 -37.98 -0.49
CA PRO A 181 -7.14 -38.47 -1.28
C PRO A 181 -5.79 -38.06 -0.69
N GLU A 182 -4.79 -38.92 -0.84
CA GLU A 182 -3.45 -38.82 -0.28
C GLU A 182 -2.39 -38.98 -1.38
N PHE A 183 -1.44 -38.06 -1.43
CA PHE A 183 -0.24 -38.19 -2.23
C PHE A 183 0.98 -38.38 -1.33
N ALA A 184 1.82 -39.36 -1.64
CA ALA A 184 2.98 -39.67 -0.82
C ALA A 184 4.26 -39.74 -1.64
N TYR A 185 5.34 -39.20 -1.10
CA TYR A 185 6.67 -39.25 -1.69
C TYR A 185 7.75 -39.29 -0.61
N SER A 186 8.95 -39.75 -0.96
CA SER A 186 10.13 -39.70 -0.07
C SER A 186 11.21 -38.80 -0.63
N VAL A 187 11.99 -38.19 0.25
CA VAL A 187 13.25 -37.49 -0.09
C VAL A 187 14.37 -37.97 0.84
N PRO A 188 15.66 -37.91 0.40
CA PRO A 188 16.79 -38.14 1.29
C PRO A 188 16.71 -37.26 2.53
N ALA A 189 16.97 -37.81 3.71
CA ALA A 189 17.01 -37.05 4.95
C ALA A 189 18.25 -36.15 4.99
N ASN A 190 18.11 -34.99 5.63
CA ASN A 190 19.21 -34.10 5.98
C ASN A 190 19.32 -34.01 7.51
N SER A 191 20.18 -33.12 8.01
CA SER A 191 20.39 -32.92 9.45
C SER A 191 19.29 -32.10 10.13
N ASP A 192 18.22 -31.75 9.43
CA ASP A 192 17.18 -30.88 9.99
C ASP A 192 16.35 -31.65 11.02
N THR A 193 16.22 -31.06 12.21
CA THR A 193 15.30 -31.55 13.25
C THR A 193 13.92 -30.89 13.16
N THR A 194 13.85 -29.74 12.48
CA THR A 194 12.60 -29.03 12.20
C THR A 194 12.58 -28.63 10.74
N GLN A 195 11.54 -29.05 10.03
CA GLN A 195 11.34 -28.72 8.62
C GLN A 195 10.32 -27.58 8.51
N SER A 196 10.77 -26.41 8.06
CA SER A 196 9.85 -25.38 7.58
C SER A 196 9.35 -25.78 6.19
N VAL A 197 8.04 -25.75 6.00
CA VAL A 197 7.41 -26.04 4.72
C VAL A 197 6.39 -24.98 4.36
N ILE A 198 6.25 -24.75 3.06
CA ILE A 198 5.08 -24.10 2.49
C ILE A 198 4.19 -25.18 1.89
N TRP A 199 2.88 -24.98 1.90
CA TRP A 199 1.92 -25.90 1.29
C TRP A 199 0.99 -25.14 0.37
N ALA A 200 0.49 -25.83 -0.65
CA ALA A 200 -0.50 -25.29 -1.57
C ALA A 200 -1.48 -26.39 -2.03
N PHE A 201 -2.72 -25.99 -2.23
CA PHE A 201 -3.84 -26.81 -2.67
C PHE A 201 -4.56 -26.11 -3.82
N SER A 202 -4.88 -26.85 -4.88
CA SER A 202 -5.78 -26.39 -5.93
C SER A 202 -6.82 -27.45 -6.25
N SER A 203 -8.03 -26.97 -6.52
CA SER A 203 -9.13 -27.77 -7.03
C SER A 203 -9.08 -27.99 -8.54
N THR A 204 -8.18 -27.31 -9.24
CA THR A 204 -8.04 -27.37 -10.70
C THR A 204 -6.92 -28.32 -11.09
N ASN A 205 -7.27 -29.46 -11.69
CA ASN A 205 -6.28 -30.39 -12.22
C ASN A 205 -5.60 -29.79 -13.48
N PRO A 206 -4.28 -29.95 -13.67
CA PRO A 206 -3.59 -29.44 -14.86
C PRO A 206 -4.05 -30.06 -16.19
N GLY A 207 -4.65 -31.26 -16.14
CA GLY A 207 -5.13 -31.97 -17.32
C GLY A 207 -4.02 -32.57 -18.20
N ASP A 208 -2.76 -32.47 -17.78
CA ASP A 208 -1.58 -32.96 -18.48
C ASP A 208 -0.69 -33.74 -17.49
N SER A 209 -0.25 -34.93 -17.90
CA SER A 209 0.62 -35.80 -17.12
C SER A 209 2.10 -35.38 -17.11
N SER A 210 2.49 -34.41 -17.94
CA SER A 210 3.86 -33.89 -17.98
C SER A 210 4.28 -33.25 -16.68
N THR A 211 5.50 -33.52 -16.20
CA THR A 211 6.05 -32.84 -15.02
C THR A 211 6.13 -31.32 -15.20
N SER A 212 6.15 -30.82 -16.45
CA SER A 212 6.15 -29.39 -16.78
C SER A 212 4.77 -28.82 -17.13
N ALA A 213 3.67 -29.52 -16.85
CA ALA A 213 2.31 -29.05 -17.12
C ALA A 213 2.06 -27.66 -16.50
N SER A 214 1.36 -26.77 -17.21
CA SER A 214 1.04 -25.45 -16.65
C SER A 214 0.04 -25.59 -15.50
N LEU A 215 0.37 -24.96 -14.37
CA LEU A 215 -0.43 -24.97 -13.16
C LEU A 215 -1.19 -23.65 -13.04
N GLN A 216 -2.50 -23.74 -12.84
CA GLN A 216 -3.26 -22.60 -12.32
C GLN A 216 -2.79 -22.29 -10.89
N GLU A 217 -2.90 -21.02 -10.50
CA GLU A 217 -2.59 -20.59 -9.13
C GLU A 217 -3.42 -21.40 -8.12
N HIS A 218 -2.81 -21.73 -6.98
CA HIS A 218 -3.47 -22.47 -5.92
C HIS A 218 -4.66 -21.72 -5.33
N ASP A 219 -5.70 -22.45 -4.93
CA ASP A 219 -6.87 -21.90 -4.26
C ASP A 219 -6.60 -21.58 -2.78
N SER A 220 -5.65 -22.30 -2.18
CA SER A 220 -5.31 -22.19 -0.76
C SER A 220 -3.86 -22.56 -0.54
N PHE A 221 -3.21 -21.86 0.39
CA PHE A 221 -1.79 -22.02 0.68
C PHE A 221 -1.47 -21.51 2.07
N GLY A 222 -0.28 -21.88 2.56
CA GLY A 222 0.19 -21.42 3.85
C GLY A 222 1.56 -21.98 4.19
N THR A 223 1.92 -21.89 5.47
CA THR A 223 3.20 -22.38 6.00
C THR A 223 2.96 -23.30 7.19
N PHE A 224 3.81 -24.32 7.33
CA PHE A 224 3.88 -25.18 8.50
C PHE A 224 5.33 -25.32 9.00
N SER A 225 5.46 -25.76 10.24
CA SER A 225 6.73 -26.18 10.83
C SER A 225 6.54 -27.59 11.40
N LEU A 226 7.28 -28.54 10.85
CA LEU A 226 7.20 -29.96 11.21
C LEU A 226 8.40 -30.32 12.08
N ASP A 227 8.16 -30.81 13.29
CA ASP A 227 9.22 -31.31 14.18
C ASP A 227 9.54 -32.78 13.87
N LEU A 228 10.64 -33.01 13.16
CA LEU A 228 11.04 -34.34 12.69
C LEU A 228 11.55 -35.26 13.82
N THR A 229 11.67 -34.76 15.05
CA THR A 229 12.19 -35.52 16.21
C THR A 229 11.09 -36.13 17.08
N LYS A 230 9.84 -35.70 16.92
CA LYS A 230 8.70 -36.21 17.68
C LYS A 230 8.51 -37.70 17.44
N THR A 231 8.41 -38.50 18.50
CA THR A 231 8.19 -39.95 18.39
C THR A 231 6.77 -40.25 17.92
N LEU A 232 6.63 -40.96 16.81
CA LEU A 232 5.33 -41.42 16.32
C LEU A 232 4.92 -42.67 17.12
N SER A 233 3.76 -42.63 17.79
CA SER A 233 3.22 -43.80 18.46
C SER A 233 2.29 -44.58 17.53
N SER A 234 2.47 -45.91 17.44
CA SER A 234 1.51 -46.81 16.77
C SER A 234 0.18 -46.77 17.54
N GLY A 235 -0.71 -45.87 17.13
CA GLY A 235 -1.97 -45.62 17.82
C GLY A 235 -2.66 -44.32 17.45
N SER A 236 -1.99 -43.37 16.79
CA SER A 236 -2.69 -42.22 16.20
C SER A 236 -3.34 -42.62 14.88
N SER A 237 -4.43 -43.39 14.96
CA SER A 237 -5.54 -43.16 14.04
C SER A 237 -5.86 -41.67 14.10
N SER A 238 -5.78 -40.99 12.95
CA SER A 238 -6.41 -39.70 12.67
C SER A 238 -7.02 -39.03 13.91
N THR A 239 -6.24 -38.25 14.64
CA THR A 239 -6.86 -37.30 15.56
C THR A 239 -7.75 -36.42 14.70
N ASP A 240 -9.04 -36.42 15.04
CA ASP A 240 -10.09 -35.60 14.46
C ASP A 240 -9.55 -34.22 14.02
N PRO A 241 -9.97 -33.67 12.86
CA PRO A 241 -9.44 -32.40 12.33
C PRO A 241 -9.75 -31.18 13.19
N ALA A 242 -10.31 -31.35 14.39
CA ALA A 242 -10.91 -30.29 15.19
C ALA A 242 -10.17 -29.95 16.49
N SER A 243 -9.01 -30.55 16.81
CA SER A 243 -8.41 -30.33 18.15
C SER A 243 -6.90 -30.08 18.22
N SER A 244 -6.28 -29.54 17.17
CA SER A 244 -4.93 -28.95 17.28
C SER A 244 -4.91 -27.49 16.85
N SER A 245 -5.73 -26.65 17.50
CA SER A 245 -5.49 -25.20 17.56
C SER A 245 -4.29 -24.89 18.47
N GLY A 246 -3.15 -25.52 18.18
CA GLY A 246 -1.87 -25.07 18.67
C GLY A 246 -1.49 -23.87 17.83
N SER A 247 -1.76 -22.65 18.32
CA SER A 247 -1.19 -21.43 17.76
C SER A 247 0.33 -21.46 18.01
N SER A 248 1.04 -22.28 17.24
CA SER A 248 2.46 -22.10 17.00
C SER A 248 2.56 -20.75 16.31
N THR A 249 3.06 -19.75 17.02
CA THR A 249 3.27 -18.41 16.45
C THR A 249 4.35 -18.53 15.38
N VAL A 250 3.95 -18.86 14.15
CA VAL A 250 4.84 -18.88 13.00
C VAL A 250 5.39 -17.45 12.87
N PRO A 251 6.73 -17.26 12.98
CA PRO A 251 7.31 -15.95 12.86
C PRO A 251 7.01 -15.36 11.48
N LEU A 252 6.62 -14.08 11.44
CA LEU A 252 6.30 -13.38 10.19
C LEU A 252 7.49 -13.43 9.23
N LEU A 253 7.21 -13.73 7.96
CA LEU A 253 8.18 -13.68 6.87
C LEU A 253 8.70 -12.24 6.67
N GLY A 254 9.86 -12.10 6.03
CA GLY A 254 10.46 -10.79 5.72
C GLY A 254 9.47 -9.87 4.99
N PHE A 255 8.89 -10.34 3.89
CA PHE A 255 7.96 -9.54 3.09
C PHE A 255 6.68 -9.23 3.85
N GLN A 256 6.17 -10.17 4.66
CA GLN A 256 4.96 -9.96 5.47
C GLN A 256 5.16 -8.80 6.48
N LYS A 257 6.34 -8.69 7.10
CA LYS A 257 6.67 -7.56 7.97
C LYS A 257 6.62 -6.24 7.21
N LEU A 258 7.14 -6.21 5.98
CA LEU A 258 7.14 -5.02 5.12
C LEU A 258 5.71 -4.64 4.69
N VAL A 259 4.87 -5.61 4.31
CA VAL A 259 3.46 -5.35 3.96
C VAL A 259 2.68 -4.81 5.17
N ILE A 260 2.88 -5.39 6.35
CA ILE A 260 2.22 -4.90 7.58
C ILE A 260 2.65 -3.46 7.87
N ALA A 261 3.94 -3.14 7.78
CA ALA A 261 4.43 -1.78 7.97
C ALA A 261 3.87 -0.81 6.92
N HIS A 262 3.84 -1.20 5.64
CA HIS A 262 3.19 -0.46 4.55
C HIS A 262 1.72 -0.16 4.87
N ALA A 263 0.95 -1.18 5.27
CA ALA A 263 -0.47 -1.06 5.55
C ALA A 263 -0.74 -0.12 6.74
N VAL A 264 0.07 -0.19 7.80
CA VAL A 264 -0.04 0.71 8.96
C VAL A 264 0.28 2.15 8.56
N LEU A 265 1.42 2.39 7.91
CA LEU A 265 1.84 3.74 7.55
C LEU A 265 0.89 4.41 6.56
N LEU A 266 0.48 3.69 5.50
CA LEU A 266 -0.44 4.23 4.51
C LEU A 266 -1.88 4.31 5.04
N GLY A 267 -2.31 3.39 5.89
CA GLY A 267 -3.59 3.49 6.59
C GLY A 267 -3.68 4.76 7.44
N VAL A 268 -2.65 5.03 8.26
CA VAL A 268 -2.57 6.26 9.05
C VAL A 268 -2.51 7.50 8.15
N ALA A 269 -1.67 7.49 7.12
CA ALA A 269 -1.50 8.68 6.28
C ALA A 269 -2.76 9.00 5.46
N PHE A 270 -3.33 8.00 4.77
CA PHE A 270 -4.45 8.21 3.85
C PHE A 270 -5.83 8.21 4.52
N LEU A 271 -6.05 7.48 5.62
CA LEU A 271 -7.36 7.43 6.29
C LEU A 271 -7.46 8.37 7.49
N ILE A 272 -6.33 8.81 8.07
CA ILE A 272 -6.34 9.68 9.25
C ILE A 272 -5.76 11.05 8.91
N LEU A 273 -4.49 11.14 8.51
CA LEU A 273 -3.83 12.44 8.36
C LEU A 273 -4.38 13.26 7.19
N LEU A 274 -4.52 12.68 5.99
CA LEU A 274 -5.05 13.40 4.83
C LEU A 274 -6.48 13.93 5.04
N PRO A 275 -7.43 13.12 5.56
CA PRO A 275 -8.76 13.61 5.91
C PRO A 275 -8.74 14.63 7.05
N ALA A 276 -7.92 14.42 8.09
CA ALA A 276 -7.80 15.38 9.19
C ALA A 276 -7.29 16.74 8.72
N GLY A 277 -6.28 16.78 7.85
CA GLY A 277 -5.78 18.01 7.25
C GLY A 277 -6.83 18.71 6.38
N ALA A 278 -7.64 17.94 5.63
CA ALA A 278 -8.74 18.48 4.84
C ALA A 278 -9.88 19.04 5.71
N LEU A 279 -10.26 18.33 6.78
CA LEU A 279 -11.25 18.78 7.75
C LEU A 279 -10.77 20.01 8.51
N LEU A 280 -9.50 20.05 8.95
CA LEU A 280 -8.91 21.22 9.58
C LEU A 280 -9.06 22.46 8.69
N ALA A 281 -8.68 22.33 7.41
CA ALA A 281 -8.86 23.43 6.45
C ALA A 281 -10.34 23.79 6.22
N ARG A 282 -11.25 22.81 6.26
CA ARG A 282 -12.67 23.06 6.04
C ARG A 282 -13.29 23.84 7.20
N TRP A 283 -13.03 23.41 8.43
CA TRP A 283 -13.63 23.95 9.65
C TRP A 283 -12.96 25.24 10.12
N LEU A 284 -11.62 25.29 10.18
CA LEU A 284 -10.91 26.42 10.81
C LEU A 284 -10.77 27.64 9.89
N ARG A 285 -10.98 27.49 8.57
CA ARG A 285 -10.78 28.58 7.60
C ARG A 285 -11.58 29.84 7.90
N THR A 286 -12.73 29.73 8.56
CA THR A 286 -13.58 30.88 8.91
C THR A 286 -13.31 31.48 10.29
N PHE A 287 -12.44 30.85 11.09
CA PHE A 287 -12.22 31.17 12.50
C PHE A 287 -10.76 31.51 12.84
N SER A 288 -9.78 30.98 12.12
CA SER A 288 -8.37 31.19 12.45
C SER A 288 -7.52 31.35 11.19
N PRO A 289 -6.64 32.36 11.09
CA PRO A 289 -5.73 32.51 9.94
C PRO A 289 -4.68 31.37 9.87
N HIS A 290 -4.45 30.66 10.97
CA HIS A 290 -3.50 29.55 11.06
C HIS A 290 -3.99 28.26 10.39
N TRP A 291 -5.23 28.22 9.87
CA TRP A 291 -5.79 27.05 9.18
C TRP A 291 -4.87 26.55 8.06
N PHE A 292 -4.23 27.47 7.34
CA PHE A 292 -3.37 27.12 6.22
C PHE A 292 -2.08 26.44 6.68
N ILE A 293 -1.46 26.96 7.74
CA ILE A 293 -0.24 26.38 8.31
C ILE A 293 -0.53 24.96 8.83
N GLY A 294 -1.64 24.79 9.57
CA GLY A 294 -2.05 23.47 10.04
C GLY A 294 -2.32 22.48 8.90
N HIS A 295 -3.04 22.93 7.86
CA HIS A 295 -3.30 22.12 6.68
C HIS A 295 -2.01 21.73 5.97
N TRP A 296 -1.13 22.69 5.71
CA TRP A 296 0.15 22.46 5.06
C TRP A 296 1.02 21.44 5.82
N ILE A 297 1.13 21.60 7.15
CA ILE A 297 1.95 20.71 7.97
C ILE A 297 1.42 19.28 7.96
N ILE A 298 0.11 19.11 8.17
CA ILE A 298 -0.50 17.79 8.21
C ILE A 298 -0.42 17.10 6.83
N GLN A 299 -0.74 17.81 5.74
CA GLN A 299 -0.74 17.20 4.41
C GLN A 299 0.67 16.92 3.90
N PHE A 300 1.57 17.90 3.94
CA PHE A 300 2.86 17.79 3.26
C PHE A 300 3.94 17.13 4.12
N TYR A 301 4.11 17.57 5.37
CA TYR A 301 5.19 17.07 6.21
C TYR A 301 4.84 15.76 6.90
N LEU A 302 3.67 15.69 7.56
CA LEU A 302 3.29 14.50 8.32
C LEU A 302 2.80 13.38 7.40
N ALA A 303 1.71 13.63 6.64
CA ALA A 303 1.17 12.61 5.74
C ALA A 303 2.16 12.30 4.62
N GLY A 304 2.77 13.30 3.99
CA GLY A 304 3.73 13.09 2.91
C GLY A 304 4.92 12.20 3.27
N ALA A 305 5.52 12.39 4.44
CA ALA A 305 6.61 11.53 4.89
C ALA A 305 6.16 10.08 5.04
N LEU A 306 5.01 9.83 5.67
CA LEU A 306 4.47 8.49 5.83
C LEU A 306 4.05 7.86 4.50
N ILE A 307 3.51 8.65 3.57
CA ILE A 307 3.11 8.18 2.24
C ILE A 307 4.33 7.69 1.46
N VAL A 308 5.41 8.48 1.44
CA VAL A 308 6.65 8.10 0.75
C VAL A 308 7.25 6.83 1.34
N VAL A 309 7.41 6.78 2.67
CA VAL A 309 7.99 5.60 3.34
C VAL A 309 7.09 4.39 3.16
N GLY A 310 5.78 4.53 3.34
CA GLY A 310 4.82 3.45 3.18
C GLY A 310 4.84 2.88 1.75
N VAL A 311 4.82 3.71 0.72
CA VAL A 311 4.91 3.24 -0.68
C VAL A 311 6.25 2.53 -0.95
N ALA A 312 7.37 3.07 -0.45
CA ALA A 312 8.68 2.43 -0.58
C ALA A 312 8.71 1.04 0.08
N LEU A 313 8.10 0.87 1.26
CA LEU A 313 7.97 -0.43 1.93
C LEU A 313 7.10 -1.42 1.13
N GLY A 314 6.06 -0.93 0.45
CA GLY A 314 5.23 -1.76 -0.43
C GLY A 314 6.02 -2.30 -1.63
N ILE A 315 6.84 -1.44 -2.26
CA ILE A 315 7.75 -1.85 -3.34
C ILE A 315 8.77 -2.86 -2.82
N ALA A 316 9.41 -2.58 -1.67
CA ALA A 316 10.37 -3.48 -1.05
C ALA A 316 9.75 -4.83 -0.67
N ALA A 317 8.48 -4.87 -0.25
CA ALA A 317 7.76 -6.11 0.04
C ALA A 317 7.62 -6.98 -1.21
N VAL A 318 7.26 -6.38 -2.35
CA VAL A 318 7.17 -7.11 -3.63
C VAL A 318 8.52 -7.67 -4.04
N SER A 319 9.60 -6.87 -3.95
CA SER A 319 10.95 -7.32 -4.26
C SER A 319 11.42 -8.43 -3.32
N ASN A 320 11.15 -8.31 -2.01
CA ASN A 320 11.53 -9.32 -1.03
C ASN A 320 10.73 -10.63 -1.19
N ALA A 321 9.50 -10.54 -1.67
CA ALA A 321 8.69 -11.68 -2.05
C ALA A 321 9.15 -12.32 -3.38
N GLY A 322 9.99 -11.66 -4.19
CA GLY A 322 10.26 -12.07 -5.57
C GLY A 322 8.99 -12.04 -6.44
N ALA A 323 7.99 -11.24 -6.08
CA ALA A 323 6.75 -11.12 -6.83
C ALA A 323 6.90 -10.10 -7.97
N GLN A 324 6.02 -10.19 -8.97
CA GLN A 324 5.99 -9.20 -10.04
C GLN A 324 5.45 -7.85 -9.53
N HIS A 325 6.10 -6.76 -9.94
CA HIS A 325 5.61 -5.41 -9.68
C HIS A 325 4.42 -5.07 -10.60
N LEU A 326 3.45 -4.31 -10.06
CA LEU A 326 2.30 -3.78 -10.82
C LEU A 326 1.45 -4.86 -11.55
N ASN A 327 1.43 -6.08 -11.02
CA ASN A 327 0.67 -7.20 -11.60
C ASN A 327 -0.80 -7.26 -11.15
N ASP A 328 -1.21 -6.45 -10.17
CA ASP A 328 -2.60 -6.34 -9.73
C ASP A 328 -3.07 -4.87 -9.63
N ASP A 329 -4.37 -4.72 -9.41
CA ASP A 329 -5.05 -3.42 -9.30
C ASP A 329 -4.62 -2.63 -8.07
N HIS A 330 -4.36 -3.27 -6.92
CA HIS A 330 -3.89 -2.56 -5.73
C HIS A 330 -2.55 -1.88 -6.01
N LYS A 331 -1.58 -2.60 -6.58
CA LYS A 331 -0.26 -2.04 -6.92
C LYS A 331 -0.37 -0.91 -7.96
N ARG A 332 -1.18 -1.09 -9.02
CA ARG A 332 -1.38 -0.10 -10.09
C ARG A 332 -2.04 1.18 -9.60
N TRP A 333 -3.18 1.06 -8.93
CA TRP A 333 -3.91 2.21 -8.38
C TRP A 333 -3.15 2.89 -7.24
N GLY A 334 -2.40 2.13 -6.45
CA GLY A 334 -1.53 2.66 -5.40
C GLY A 334 -0.50 3.66 -5.94
N ILE A 335 0.20 3.29 -7.01
CA ILE A 335 1.15 4.21 -7.68
C ILE A 335 0.42 5.40 -8.34
N ALA A 336 -0.73 5.18 -8.97
CA ALA A 336 -1.51 6.28 -9.55
C ALA A 336 -1.93 7.32 -8.50
N ILE A 337 -2.41 6.87 -7.34
CA ILE A 337 -2.80 7.74 -6.22
C ILE A 337 -1.57 8.44 -5.61
N PHE A 338 -0.43 7.74 -5.53
CA PHE A 338 0.84 8.33 -5.07
C PHE A 338 1.29 9.49 -5.97
N VAL A 339 1.22 9.32 -7.29
CA VAL A 339 1.50 10.41 -8.25
C VAL A 339 0.48 11.54 -8.09
N LEU A 340 -0.81 11.20 -7.97
CA LEU A 340 -1.88 12.19 -7.80
C LEU A 340 -1.72 13.00 -6.50
N TYR A 341 -1.20 12.40 -5.43
CA TYR A 341 -0.85 13.10 -4.19
C TYR A 341 0.22 14.18 -4.41
N PHE A 342 1.29 13.91 -5.18
CA PHE A 342 2.28 14.94 -5.50
C PHE A 342 1.73 16.03 -6.40
N VAL A 343 0.89 15.68 -7.39
CA VAL A 343 0.19 16.67 -8.21
C VAL A 343 -0.66 17.59 -7.33
N GLN A 344 -1.36 17.03 -6.34
CA GLN A 344 -2.16 17.79 -5.39
C GLN A 344 -1.32 18.73 -4.51
N CYS A 345 -0.16 18.26 -4.02
CA CYS A 345 0.80 19.08 -3.28
C CYS A 345 1.37 20.22 -4.13
N ALA A 346 1.76 19.93 -5.38
CA ALA A 346 2.25 20.93 -6.32
C ALA A 346 1.19 21.99 -6.62
N LEU A 347 -0.07 21.58 -6.84
CA LEU A 347 -1.19 22.49 -7.04
C LEU A 347 -1.42 23.38 -5.81
N GLY A 348 -1.32 22.82 -4.59
CA GLY A 348 -1.37 23.59 -3.35
C GLY A 348 -0.25 24.63 -3.25
N GLY A 349 0.98 24.24 -3.62
CA GLY A 349 2.13 25.12 -3.72
C GLY A 349 1.91 26.26 -4.72
N ILE A 350 1.45 25.95 -5.94
CA ILE A 350 1.13 26.93 -6.98
C ILE A 350 0.11 27.96 -6.45
N ILE A 351 -0.98 27.50 -5.83
CA ILE A 351 -2.00 28.40 -5.25
C ILE A 351 -1.39 29.32 -4.19
N HIS A 352 -0.46 28.81 -3.39
CA HIS A 352 0.15 29.58 -2.32
C HIS A 352 1.17 30.59 -2.82
N PHE A 353 2.10 30.18 -3.69
CA PHE A 353 3.24 30.97 -4.11
C PHE A 353 2.99 31.82 -5.37
N ILE A 354 2.05 31.43 -6.23
CA ILE A 354 1.74 32.14 -7.48
C ILE A 354 0.39 32.84 -7.32
N LYS A 355 0.42 34.15 -7.05
CA LYS A 355 -0.79 34.98 -6.92
C LYS A 355 -1.08 35.70 -8.24
N PRO A 356 -2.23 35.44 -8.89
CA PRO A 356 -2.62 36.19 -10.09
C PRO A 356 -2.71 37.69 -9.80
N ALA A 357 -2.29 38.51 -10.77
CA ALA A 357 -2.45 39.96 -10.69
C ALA A 357 -3.94 40.34 -10.57
N PRO A 358 -4.27 41.43 -9.84
CA PRO A 358 -5.64 41.95 -9.81
C PRO A 358 -6.14 42.22 -11.23
N ARG A 359 -7.42 41.91 -11.52
CA ARG A 359 -8.04 42.33 -12.79
C ARG A 359 -8.14 43.85 -12.82
N ARG A 360 -8.17 44.41 -14.03
CA ARG A 360 -8.20 45.86 -14.35
C ARG A 360 -9.33 46.66 -13.65
N ASN A 361 -10.33 45.97 -13.08
CA ASN A 361 -11.49 46.56 -12.39
C ASN A 361 -11.45 46.32 -10.86
N ASP A 362 -10.29 45.95 -10.30
CA ASP A 362 -10.07 45.62 -8.88
C ASP A 362 -10.91 44.44 -8.31
N THR A 363 -11.68 43.76 -9.16
CA THR A 363 -12.45 42.58 -8.77
C THR A 363 -11.54 41.37 -8.60
N ARG A 364 -11.36 40.91 -7.36
CA ARG A 364 -10.53 39.74 -7.02
C ARG A 364 -11.38 38.47 -6.95
N THR A 365 -11.64 37.82 -8.08
CA THR A 365 -12.36 36.52 -8.07
C THR A 365 -11.43 35.38 -7.63
N ARG A 366 -11.96 34.38 -6.92
CA ARG A 366 -11.21 33.16 -6.59
C ARG A 366 -10.69 32.49 -7.87
N PRO A 367 -9.37 32.24 -7.99
CA PRO A 367 -8.83 31.58 -9.17
C PRO A 367 -9.35 30.14 -9.33
N PRO A 368 -9.58 29.65 -10.57
CA PRO A 368 -10.11 28.29 -10.83
C PRO A 368 -9.29 27.16 -10.17
N GLN A 369 -7.97 27.32 -10.07
CA GLN A 369 -7.08 26.34 -9.44
C GLN A 369 -7.45 26.04 -7.98
N ASN A 370 -8.06 26.98 -7.25
CA ASN A 370 -8.52 26.73 -5.88
C ASN A 370 -9.66 25.71 -5.81
N TYR A 371 -10.56 25.72 -6.80
CA TYR A 371 -11.64 24.75 -6.91
C TYR A 371 -11.08 23.40 -7.35
N ALA A 372 -10.19 23.40 -8.34
CA ALA A 372 -9.50 22.19 -8.79
C ALA A 372 -8.78 21.49 -7.63
N HIS A 373 -8.04 22.23 -6.80
CA HIS A 373 -7.37 21.69 -5.62
C HIS A 373 -8.34 21.07 -4.61
N ALA A 374 -9.49 21.70 -4.37
CA ALA A 374 -10.48 21.12 -3.47
C ALA A 374 -11.08 19.82 -4.03
N VAL A 375 -11.47 19.82 -5.30
CA VAL A 375 -12.11 18.66 -5.96
C VAL A 375 -11.14 17.49 -6.10
N ILE A 376 -9.93 17.74 -6.61
CA ILE A 376 -8.90 16.70 -6.76
C ILE A 376 -8.48 16.16 -5.39
N GLY A 377 -8.34 17.02 -4.37
CA GLY A 377 -8.03 16.59 -3.02
C GLY A 377 -9.09 15.66 -2.41
N LEU A 378 -10.37 15.97 -2.62
CA LEU A 378 -11.48 15.09 -2.20
C LEU A 378 -11.49 13.78 -3.00
N LEU A 379 -11.18 13.83 -4.29
CA LEU A 379 -11.05 12.64 -5.13
C LEU A 379 -9.91 11.73 -4.65
N VAL A 380 -8.75 12.28 -4.28
CA VAL A 380 -7.63 11.50 -3.70
C VAL A 380 -8.06 10.78 -2.42
N ILE A 381 -8.79 11.47 -1.54
CA ILE A 381 -9.33 10.86 -0.31
C ILE A 381 -10.38 9.79 -0.64
N GLY A 382 -11.24 10.03 -1.62
CA GLY A 382 -12.22 9.02 -2.08
C GLY A 382 -11.56 7.76 -2.63
N LEU A 383 -10.57 7.93 -3.52
CA LEU A 383 -9.78 6.84 -4.08
C LEU A 383 -8.98 6.09 -3.02
N SER A 384 -8.52 6.78 -1.97
CA SER A 384 -7.78 6.11 -0.90
C SER A 384 -8.64 5.13 -0.09
N PHE A 385 -9.95 5.38 0.06
CA PHE A 385 -10.85 4.39 0.65
C PHE A 385 -10.93 3.11 -0.19
N TYR A 386 -11.07 3.25 -1.50
CA TYR A 386 -11.04 2.11 -2.43
C TYR A 386 -9.71 1.36 -2.32
N GLN A 387 -8.60 2.09 -2.36
CA GLN A 387 -7.25 1.55 -2.30
C GLN A 387 -6.98 0.78 -1.00
N VAL A 388 -7.39 1.30 0.15
CA VAL A 388 -7.24 0.59 1.42
C VAL A 388 -8.13 -0.66 1.44
N ARG A 389 -9.34 -0.60 0.86
CA ARG A 389 -10.23 -1.76 0.76
C ARG A 389 -9.63 -2.88 -0.06
N THR A 390 -9.05 -2.60 -1.22
CA THR A 390 -8.36 -3.62 -2.02
C THR A 390 -7.16 -4.21 -1.27
N GLY A 391 -6.46 -3.39 -0.46
CA GLY A 391 -5.34 -3.85 0.36
C GLY A 391 -5.76 -4.88 1.42
N TYR A 392 -6.71 -4.57 2.30
CA TYR A 392 -7.06 -5.51 3.37
C TYR A 392 -7.98 -6.66 2.94
N LYS A 393 -8.67 -6.56 1.79
CA LYS A 393 -9.52 -7.64 1.25
C LYS A 393 -8.80 -8.56 0.26
N GLY A 394 -7.84 -8.06 -0.51
CA GLY A 394 -7.09 -8.84 -1.48
C GLY A 394 -5.68 -9.15 -0.97
N GLU A 395 -4.86 -8.10 -0.86
CA GLU A 395 -3.43 -8.24 -0.54
C GLU A 395 -3.17 -8.87 0.84
N TRP A 396 -4.05 -8.64 1.83
CA TRP A 396 -3.86 -9.23 3.15
C TRP A 396 -4.00 -10.76 3.14
N GLU A 397 -4.98 -11.25 2.38
CA GLU A 397 -5.28 -12.67 2.27
C GLU A 397 -4.24 -13.39 1.40
N SER A 398 -3.74 -12.72 0.34
CA SER A 398 -2.69 -13.23 -0.54
C SER A 398 -1.33 -13.42 0.15
N MET A 399 -1.17 -12.97 1.39
CA MET A 399 0.01 -13.29 2.21
C MET A 399 -0.09 -14.62 2.97
N GLY A 400 -1.16 -15.40 2.78
CA GLY A 400 -1.37 -16.67 3.49
C GLY A 400 -1.80 -16.48 4.95
N ARG A 401 -2.40 -15.34 5.29
CA ARG A 401 -2.87 -15.02 6.66
C ARG A 401 -4.39 -15.20 6.84
N GLY A 402 -5.07 -15.71 5.81
CA GLY A 402 -6.52 -15.74 5.76
C GLY A 402 -7.14 -14.33 5.72
N PRO A 403 -8.47 -14.22 5.87
CA PRO A 403 -9.16 -12.95 5.77
C PRO A 403 -8.78 -12.01 6.92
N ALA A 404 -8.68 -10.71 6.61
CA ALA A 404 -8.47 -9.69 7.63
C ALA A 404 -9.60 -9.72 8.70
N PRO A 405 -9.30 -9.38 9.97
CA PRO A 405 -10.29 -9.39 11.04
C PRO A 405 -11.54 -8.58 10.69
N LYS A 406 -12.74 -9.08 11.03
CA LYS A 406 -14.03 -8.45 10.71
C LYS A 406 -14.09 -6.97 11.14
N GLY A 407 -13.50 -6.64 12.30
CA GLY A 407 -13.43 -5.27 12.82
C GLY A 407 -12.72 -4.27 11.89
N VAL A 408 -11.79 -4.71 11.04
CA VAL A 408 -11.13 -3.83 10.05
C VAL A 408 -12.13 -3.33 9.02
N ASN A 409 -12.99 -4.23 8.53
CA ASN A 409 -14.03 -3.89 7.56
C ASN A 409 -15.11 -3.00 8.19
N GLU A 410 -15.52 -3.29 9.43
CA GLU A 410 -16.49 -2.46 10.17
C GLU A 410 -15.96 -1.04 10.41
N ALA A 411 -14.70 -0.92 10.84
CA ALA A 411 -14.04 0.37 11.02
C ALA A 411 -13.94 1.14 9.69
N TRP A 412 -13.57 0.46 8.60
CA TRP A 412 -13.52 1.06 7.26
C TRP A 412 -14.90 1.60 6.83
N ILE A 413 -15.97 0.82 7.00
CA ILE A 413 -17.35 1.26 6.67
C ILE A 413 -17.72 2.49 7.48
N ALA A 414 -17.48 2.47 8.79
CA ALA A 414 -17.76 3.61 9.66
C ALA A 414 -17.00 4.86 9.17
N TRP A 415 -15.73 4.72 8.79
CA TRP A 415 -14.91 5.83 8.32
C TRP A 415 -15.36 6.41 6.97
N VAL A 416 -15.75 5.54 6.04
CA VAL A 416 -16.31 5.93 4.72
C VAL A 416 -17.60 6.73 4.86
N VAL A 417 -18.36 6.53 5.94
CA VAL A 417 -19.59 7.29 6.22
C VAL A 417 -19.31 8.56 7.00
N VAL A 418 -18.53 8.47 8.09
CA VAL A 418 -18.30 9.58 9.02
C VAL A 418 -17.54 10.73 8.36
N LEU A 419 -16.47 10.45 7.61
CA LEU A 419 -15.61 11.49 7.05
C LEU A 419 -16.33 12.38 6.02
N PRO A 420 -17.09 11.84 5.05
CA PRO A 420 -17.91 12.66 4.15
C PRO A 420 -18.97 13.49 4.89
N ILE A 421 -19.62 12.94 5.92
CA ILE A 421 -20.61 13.67 6.73
C ILE A 421 -19.94 14.86 7.42
N LEU A 422 -18.79 14.65 8.08
CA LEU A 422 -18.05 15.73 8.74
C LEU A 422 -17.59 16.82 7.77
N TYR A 423 -17.17 16.42 6.56
CA TYR A 423 -16.78 17.39 5.54
C TYR A 423 -18.00 18.18 5.03
N ALA A 424 -19.11 17.49 4.76
CA ALA A 424 -20.36 18.08 4.30
C ALA A 424 -20.96 19.04 5.33
N ALA A 425 -20.96 18.66 6.62
CA ALA A 425 -21.37 19.53 7.72
C ALA A 425 -20.55 20.83 7.75
N GLY A 426 -19.24 20.74 7.52
CA GLY A 426 -18.37 21.91 7.42
C GLY A 426 -18.68 22.84 6.24
N LEU A 427 -19.40 22.38 5.21
CA LEU A 427 -19.87 23.24 4.11
C LEU A 427 -20.94 24.26 4.57
N ALA A 428 -21.60 24.02 5.71
CA ALA A 428 -22.51 25.00 6.31
C ALA A 428 -21.83 26.35 6.63
N LEU A 429 -20.49 26.36 6.73
CA LEU A 429 -19.68 27.57 6.96
C LEU A 429 -19.36 28.34 5.67
N LEU A 430 -19.72 27.84 4.47
CA LEU A 430 -19.45 28.50 3.20
C LEU A 430 -20.05 29.91 3.09
N PRO A 431 -21.31 30.18 3.49
CA PRO A 431 -21.87 31.53 3.41
C PRO A 431 -21.07 32.54 4.23
N ARG A 432 -20.60 32.13 5.43
CA ARG A 432 -19.73 32.95 6.28
C ARG A 432 -18.38 33.19 5.61
N GLN A 433 -17.78 32.15 5.04
CA GLN A 433 -16.51 32.27 4.32
C GLN A 433 -16.61 33.26 3.15
N TYR A 434 -17.66 33.17 2.33
CA TYR A 434 -17.85 34.05 1.18
C TYR A 434 -18.09 35.51 1.58
N ARG A 435 -18.76 35.76 2.71
CA ARG A 435 -18.89 37.11 3.27
C ARG A 435 -17.52 37.68 3.66
N GLN A 436 -16.73 36.94 4.45
CA GLN A 436 -15.39 37.35 4.88
C GLN A 436 -14.48 37.71 3.70
N GLU A 437 -14.53 36.93 2.61
CA GLU A 437 -13.72 37.20 1.43
C GLU A 437 -14.19 38.42 0.62
N ARG A 438 -15.50 38.70 0.58
CA ARG A 438 -16.04 39.91 -0.04
C ARG A 438 -15.70 41.15 0.78
N ASP A 439 -15.76 41.05 2.10
CA ASP A 439 -15.42 42.15 3.01
C ASP A 439 -13.91 42.48 2.92
N ALA A 440 -13.06 41.45 2.76
CA ALA A 440 -11.63 41.60 2.49
C ALA A 440 -11.32 42.23 1.11
N GLN A 441 -12.23 42.12 0.13
CA GLN A 441 -12.09 42.75 -1.18
C GLN A 441 -12.53 44.22 -1.18
N THR A 442 -13.48 44.57 -0.33
CA THR A 442 -14.07 45.93 -0.26
C THR A 442 -13.41 46.82 0.79
N GLY A 443 -12.40 46.32 1.53
CA GLY A 443 -11.71 47.06 2.59
C GLY A 443 -12.54 47.29 3.86
N HIS A 444 -13.73 46.69 3.97
CA HIS A 444 -14.64 46.84 5.11
C HIS A 444 -14.52 45.72 6.15
N GLY A 445 -13.63 44.74 5.93
CA GLY A 445 -13.43 43.62 6.86
C GLY A 445 -12.52 43.99 8.04
N VAL A 446 -13.00 43.80 9.28
CA VAL A 446 -12.14 43.81 10.47
C VAL A 446 -11.21 42.58 10.41
N PRO A 447 -9.88 42.72 10.45
CA PRO A 447 -8.97 41.58 10.43
C PRO A 447 -9.21 40.70 11.66
N LEU A 448 -9.34 39.38 11.46
CA LEU A 448 -9.48 38.38 12.53
C LEU A 448 -8.33 38.42 13.57
N GLY A 449 -7.20 39.05 13.25
CA GLY A 449 -6.08 39.26 14.19
C GLY A 449 -6.27 40.43 15.16
N LEU A 450 -7.19 41.36 14.90
CA LEU A 450 -7.36 42.58 15.70
C LEU A 450 -8.26 42.43 16.94
N MET A 451 -8.97 41.30 17.08
CA MET A 451 -9.87 41.05 18.23
C MET A 451 -9.16 40.54 19.49
N THR A 452 -7.83 40.36 19.45
CA THR A 452 -7.02 39.89 20.59
C THR A 452 -6.16 40.97 21.25
N ALA A 453 -6.20 42.21 20.75
CA ALA A 453 -5.53 43.33 21.40
C ALA A 453 -6.48 43.98 22.41
N HIS A 454 -6.23 43.76 23.69
CA HIS A 454 -6.85 44.51 24.78
C HIS A 454 -6.77 46.01 24.50
N SER A 455 -7.94 46.67 24.41
CA SER A 455 -8.03 48.13 24.46
C SER A 455 -7.95 48.57 25.93
N PRO A 456 -7.03 49.47 26.32
CA PRO A 456 -7.28 50.36 27.45
C PRO A 456 -8.11 51.54 26.92
N LEU A 457 -9.34 51.64 27.41
CA LEU A 457 -10.15 52.84 27.31
C LEU A 457 -9.41 54.00 27.99
N THR A 458 -9.08 55.05 27.24
CA THR A 458 -8.96 56.39 27.83
C THR A 458 -9.71 57.39 26.96
N ARG A 459 -10.92 57.69 27.40
CA ARG A 459 -11.75 58.79 26.92
C ARG A 459 -11.28 60.04 27.66
N THR A 460 -10.76 61.03 26.94
CA THR A 460 -10.61 62.39 27.50
C THR A 460 -11.12 63.43 26.52
N VAL A 461 -11.95 64.30 27.10
CA VAL A 461 -12.80 65.32 26.52
C VAL A 461 -11.96 66.50 26.01
N GLN A 462 -12.34 67.05 24.85
CA GLN A 462 -11.84 68.32 24.31
C GLN A 462 -12.34 69.51 25.14
N VAL A 463 -11.43 70.36 25.63
CA VAL A 463 -11.70 71.77 25.98
C VAL A 463 -10.46 72.63 25.69
N GLY A 464 -10.61 73.60 24.77
CA GLY A 464 -10.14 74.98 24.87
C GLY A 464 -8.64 75.33 24.86
N GLU A 465 -8.22 76.05 23.82
CA GLU A 465 -7.12 77.04 23.81
C GLU A 465 -7.24 78.07 24.96
N PRO A 466 -6.12 78.60 25.52
CA PRO A 466 -5.58 79.87 24.99
C PRO A 466 -4.05 80.11 25.08
N VAL A 467 -3.51 80.74 24.03
CA VAL A 467 -2.66 81.97 23.99
C VAL A 467 -1.75 82.37 25.17
N ALA A 468 -0.45 82.51 24.83
CA ALA A 468 0.63 83.45 25.26
C ALA A 468 1.08 83.60 26.74
N GLY A 469 2.40 83.53 26.94
CA GLY A 469 3.08 84.22 28.05
C GLY A 469 4.41 83.65 28.55
N MET A 470 5.52 84.15 28.00
CA MET A 470 6.65 84.77 28.72
C MET A 470 7.48 84.02 29.80
N ARG A 471 8.81 84.03 29.55
CA ARG A 471 9.98 84.09 30.46
C ARG A 471 10.52 82.82 31.16
N ASP A 472 11.64 82.36 30.60
CA ASP A 472 13.02 82.52 31.10
C ASP A 472 13.56 81.78 32.35
N VAL A 473 14.83 81.41 32.16
CA VAL A 473 15.98 81.14 33.04
C VAL A 473 16.24 79.77 33.72
N ASP A 474 17.41 79.26 33.30
CA ASP A 474 18.50 78.61 34.04
C ASP A 474 18.45 77.17 34.52
N GLY A 475 19.52 76.44 34.16
CA GLY A 475 20.27 75.71 35.18
C GLY A 475 20.75 74.30 34.81
N PHE A 476 21.95 74.24 34.26
CA PHE A 476 23.01 73.26 34.58
C PHE A 476 22.79 71.74 34.35
N SER A 477 23.56 71.20 33.40
CA SER A 477 24.08 69.82 33.40
C SER A 477 24.98 69.54 34.62
N PRO A 478 25.25 68.27 34.99
CA PRO A 478 26.43 67.61 34.40
C PRO A 478 26.35 66.08 34.19
N ILE A 479 27.02 65.65 33.10
CA ILE A 479 28.07 64.60 33.00
C ILE A 479 27.72 63.14 33.33
N ASP A 480 27.79 62.31 32.27
CA ASP A 480 28.54 61.03 32.06
C ASP A 480 29.09 60.28 33.30
N ASP A 481 29.23 58.95 33.36
CA ASP A 481 29.84 58.08 32.35
C ASP A 481 29.72 56.58 32.78
N LYS A 482 29.57 55.71 31.77
CA LYS A 482 30.13 54.35 31.57
C LYS A 482 30.02 53.16 32.56
N ARG A 483 29.55 52.05 31.92
CA ARG A 483 30.08 50.65 31.90
C ARG A 483 29.92 49.84 33.21
N ASN A 484 29.66 48.53 33.23
CA ASN A 484 29.90 47.45 32.28
C ASN A 484 29.09 46.19 32.72
N ASP A 485 29.00 45.21 31.80
CA ASP A 485 28.90 43.74 32.02
C ASP A 485 27.58 43.04 32.44
N GLY A 486 27.14 42.11 31.58
CA GLY A 486 26.91 40.72 32.03
C GLY A 486 25.54 40.04 31.88
N VAL A 487 25.39 39.25 30.80
CA VAL A 487 24.78 37.89 30.73
C VAL A 487 23.24 37.67 30.74
N SER A 488 22.78 37.10 29.61
CA SER A 488 21.67 36.16 29.31
C SER A 488 20.20 36.59 29.47
N SER A 489 19.43 36.47 28.37
CA SER A 489 18.57 35.32 28.03
C SER A 489 17.34 35.75 27.20
N HIS A 490 16.92 34.92 26.23
CA HIS A 490 15.61 34.85 25.55
C HIS A 490 15.05 36.17 24.94
N GLY A 491 14.85 36.32 23.64
CA GLY A 491 14.02 35.48 22.77
C GLY A 491 12.81 36.31 22.28
N HIS A 492 12.53 36.25 20.97
CA HIS A 492 11.44 36.89 20.21
C HIS A 492 11.78 38.19 19.46
N GLY A 493 12.41 38.01 18.29
CA GLY A 493 12.27 38.93 17.16
C GLY A 493 11.01 38.55 16.37
N ASP A 494 10.06 39.48 16.36
CA ASP A 494 8.84 39.46 15.55
C ASP A 494 9.10 40.29 14.27
N PRO A 495 9.07 39.71 13.06
CA PRO A 495 9.21 40.50 11.84
C PRO A 495 7.96 40.35 10.97
N TYR A 496 7.04 41.32 11.00
CA TYR A 496 6.32 41.80 9.79
C TYR A 496 5.46 43.05 10.08
N ALA A 497 6.12 44.20 10.04
CA ALA A 497 5.62 45.54 9.74
C ALA A 497 6.80 46.21 8.99
N ASP A 498 6.73 46.89 7.85
CA ASP A 498 5.69 47.43 6.99
C ASP A 498 6.08 47.06 5.52
N ASP A 499 5.36 47.36 4.44
CA ASP A 499 5.35 48.72 3.87
C ASP A 499 4.38 48.82 2.68
N VAL A 500 3.70 49.97 2.64
CA VAL A 500 3.02 50.53 1.47
C VAL A 500 3.77 51.82 1.11
N GLY A 501 4.48 51.80 -0.01
CA GLY A 501 4.78 52.96 -0.87
C GLY A 501 5.66 54.10 -0.36
N LEU A 502 6.76 54.37 -1.06
CA LEU A 502 6.90 55.57 -1.91
C LEU A 502 8.30 55.69 -2.52
N THR A 503 8.30 56.31 -3.69
CA THR A 503 9.39 56.64 -4.60
C THR A 503 10.49 57.52 -3.97
N THR A 504 11.76 57.34 -4.36
CA THR A 504 12.60 58.37 -5.01
C THR A 504 14.04 57.91 -5.30
N SER A 505 14.53 58.30 -6.47
CA SER A 505 15.91 58.69 -6.79
C SER A 505 17.06 57.67 -6.65
N GLY A 506 17.47 57.11 -7.80
CA GLY A 506 18.74 56.38 -7.98
C GLY A 506 19.34 56.60 -9.37
N ARG A 507 19.87 57.81 -9.57
CA ARG A 507 20.69 58.31 -10.69
C ARG A 507 21.71 57.30 -11.27
N ARG A 508 21.65 57.04 -12.58
CA ARG A 508 22.84 56.78 -13.43
C ARG A 508 22.65 57.35 -14.83
N ASP A 509 23.47 58.34 -15.12
CA ASP A 509 23.71 58.92 -16.43
C ASP A 509 24.35 57.90 -17.38
N ARG A 510 23.83 57.81 -18.62
CA ARG A 510 24.66 57.53 -19.80
C ARG A 510 24.05 58.20 -21.04
N ARG A 511 24.86 59.07 -21.65
CA ARG A 511 24.58 59.91 -22.82
C ARG A 511 24.58 59.15 -24.15
N ASN A 512 23.88 59.77 -25.12
CA ASN A 512 23.96 59.69 -26.59
C ASN A 512 23.55 58.34 -27.23
N ASN A 513 22.75 58.29 -28.30
CA ASN A 513 22.79 59.10 -29.51
C ASN A 513 21.47 58.99 -30.33
N SER A 514 21.24 59.99 -31.19
CA SER A 514 20.51 59.97 -32.47
C SER A 514 18.99 59.71 -32.55
N GLY A 515 18.22 60.81 -32.64
CA GLY A 515 17.51 61.23 -33.87
C GLY A 515 16.41 60.33 -34.45
N GLY A 516 15.17 60.83 -34.50
CA GLY A 516 14.11 60.26 -35.34
C GLY A 516 12.76 60.96 -35.17
N HIS A 517 12.25 61.55 -36.24
CA HIS A 517 11.11 62.47 -36.29
C HIS A 517 9.74 61.95 -35.81
N SER A 518 8.96 62.89 -35.30
CA SER A 518 7.50 62.85 -35.19
C SER A 518 6.82 63.03 -36.55
N VAL A 519 5.92 62.12 -36.94
CA VAL A 519 4.76 62.43 -37.80
C VAL A 519 3.59 61.58 -37.30
N SER A 520 2.52 62.24 -36.88
CA SER A 520 1.19 61.63 -36.79
C SER A 520 0.51 61.78 -38.15
N ILE A 521 -0.18 60.75 -38.64
CA ILE A 521 -1.45 60.87 -39.38
C ILE A 521 -2.18 59.52 -39.34
N SER A 522 -3.48 59.64 -39.14
CA SER A 522 -4.56 58.65 -39.05
C SER A 522 -4.91 58.01 -40.40
N SER A 523 -5.30 56.72 -40.39
CA SER A 523 -6.43 56.10 -41.14
C SER A 523 -6.43 54.58 -40.83
N ARG A 524 -7.44 54.00 -40.18
CA ARG A 524 -8.69 53.41 -40.72
C ARG A 524 -8.52 52.51 -41.97
N HIS A 525 -9.05 51.29 -41.80
CA HIS A 525 -9.45 50.27 -42.79
C HIS A 525 -8.38 49.41 -43.47
N LEU A 526 -8.13 48.24 -42.84
CA LEU A 526 -8.36 46.85 -43.30
C LEU A 526 -7.34 45.92 -42.63
#